data_AF-A0A3D4CI24-F1
#
_entry.id   AF-A0A3D4CI24-F1
#
_cell.length_a   1.000
_cell.length_b   1.000
_cell.length_c   1.000
_cell.angle_alpha   90.00
_cell.angle_beta   90.00
_cell.angle_gamma   90.00
#
_symmetry.space_group_name_H-M   'P 1'
#
loop_
_entity.id
_entity.type
_entity.pdbx_description
1 polymer ?
#
loop_
_entity_poly.entity_id
_entity_poly.type
_entity_poly.pdbx_seq_one_letter_code
_entity_poly.pdbx_strand_id
1 'polypeptide(L)'
;VDETCGEVFVPSAFSPNGDGNNDCLKAYGNCINEIVFRVYSRWGEVIFESTNKNECWDGKYKGKNLNTGVYVFTVNAKLYNGEEVFMKGNVSLFR
;
A
#
# COMPACT_ATOMS: atom_id res chain seq x y z
N VAL A 1 -17.77 -8.54 -22.50
CA VAL A 1 -16.42 -9.13 -22.41
C VAL A 1 -16.15 -9.22 -20.94
N ASP A 2 -15.91 -10.41 -20.41
CA ASP A 2 -15.57 -10.57 -19.00
C ASP A 2 -14.21 -9.89 -18.80
N GLU A 3 -14.13 -8.85 -17.95
CA GLU A 3 -12.86 -8.19 -17.67
C GLU A 3 -12.04 -9.14 -16.81
N THR A 4 -11.00 -9.73 -17.40
CA THR A 4 -10.06 -10.58 -16.66
C THR A 4 -9.26 -9.70 -15.72
N CYS A 5 -9.67 -9.66 -14.46
CA CYS A 5 -8.96 -8.93 -13.44
C CYS A 5 -7.66 -9.66 -13.07
N GLY A 6 -6.55 -8.93 -13.17
CA GLY A 6 -5.24 -9.42 -12.71
C GLY A 6 -5.11 -9.39 -11.19
N GLU A 7 -4.04 -9.98 -10.69
CA GLU A 7 -3.73 -10.02 -9.25
C GLU A 7 -3.52 -8.61 -8.67
N VAL A 8 -4.06 -8.39 -7.47
CA VAL A 8 -3.73 -7.22 -6.66
C VAL A 8 -2.51 -7.56 -5.82
N PHE A 9 -1.48 -6.72 -5.82
CA PHE A 9 -0.28 -6.94 -5.03
C PHE A 9 0.24 -5.66 -4.36
N VAL A 10 1.05 -5.82 -3.32
CA VAL A 10 1.77 -4.74 -2.64
C VAL A 10 3.25 -5.11 -2.60
N PRO A 11 4.19 -4.23 -2.99
CA PRO A 11 5.62 -4.49 -2.88
C PRO A 11 6.04 -4.80 -1.45
N SER A 12 6.98 -5.71 -1.28
CA SER A 12 7.51 -6.10 0.03
C SER A 12 8.55 -5.12 0.58
N ALA A 13 9.03 -4.18 -0.24
CA ALA A 13 10.01 -3.16 0.16
C ALA A 13 9.90 -1.88 -0.69
N PHE A 14 10.31 -0.75 -0.10
CA PHE A 14 10.43 0.53 -0.79
C PHE A 14 11.49 1.42 -0.11
N SER A 15 12.00 2.42 -0.84
CA SER A 15 13.09 3.30 -0.42
C SER A 15 12.80 4.76 -0.82
N PRO A 16 12.19 5.59 0.04
CA PRO A 16 11.89 7.00 -0.22
C PRO A 16 13.16 7.85 -0.17
N ASN A 17 14.05 7.67 -1.14
CA ASN A 17 15.35 8.35 -1.26
C ASN A 17 15.34 9.47 -2.32
N GLY A 18 14.25 9.60 -3.09
CA GLY A 18 14.05 10.63 -4.10
C GLY A 18 14.70 10.32 -5.46
N ASP A 19 15.08 9.06 -5.72
CA ASP A 19 15.66 8.65 -7.00
C ASP A 19 14.61 8.30 -8.09
N GLY A 20 13.33 8.34 -7.74
CA GLY A 20 12.19 8.03 -8.60
C GLY A 20 11.81 6.55 -8.62
N ASN A 21 12.57 5.66 -7.99
CA ASN A 21 12.36 4.21 -7.98
C ASN A 21 11.91 3.73 -6.60
N ASN A 22 10.68 3.20 -6.53
CA ASN A 22 10.10 2.69 -5.26
C ASN A 22 10.15 3.72 -4.12
N ASP A 23 9.95 5.00 -4.43
CA ASP A 23 9.94 6.09 -3.45
C ASP A 23 8.69 6.10 -2.55
N CYS A 24 7.68 5.30 -2.89
CA CYS A 24 6.50 5.17 -2.07
C CYS A 24 5.83 3.80 -2.24
N LEU A 25 5.05 3.42 -1.23
CA LEU A 25 4.32 2.17 -1.16
C LEU A 25 2.85 2.36 -1.52
N LYS A 26 2.32 1.53 -2.42
CA LYS A 26 0.88 1.43 -2.72
C LYS A 26 0.51 0.01 -3.17
N ALA A 27 -0.79 -0.26 -3.21
CA ALA A 27 -1.32 -1.45 -3.86
C ALA A 27 -1.39 -1.23 -5.39
N TYR A 28 -1.06 -2.28 -6.13
CA TYR A 28 -1.12 -2.34 -7.59
C TYR A 28 -2.17 -3.36 -7.99
N GLY A 29 -2.93 -3.06 -9.05
CA GLY A 29 -3.92 -3.96 -9.62
C GLY A 29 -4.76 -3.23 -10.68
N ASN A 30 -4.96 -3.87 -11.82
CA ASN A 30 -5.61 -3.22 -12.98
C ASN A 30 -7.11 -2.99 -12.76
N CYS A 31 -7.76 -3.83 -11.94
CA CYS A 31 -9.20 -3.81 -11.75
C CYS A 31 -9.68 -3.13 -10.46
N ILE A 32 -8.81 -2.50 -9.69
CA ILE A 32 -9.20 -1.91 -8.41
C ILE A 32 -10.21 -0.77 -8.66
N ASN A 33 -11.45 -0.99 -8.23
CA ASN A 33 -12.55 -0.02 -8.27
C ASN A 33 -12.61 0.77 -6.96
N GLU A 34 -12.68 0.07 -5.83
CA GLU A 34 -12.64 0.67 -4.49
C GLU A 34 -11.46 0.09 -3.71
N ILE A 35 -10.85 0.89 -2.84
CA ILE A 35 -9.74 0.44 -1.99
C ILE A 35 -9.80 1.13 -0.62
N VAL A 36 -9.35 0.42 0.40
CA VAL A 36 -8.92 0.96 1.69
C VAL A 36 -7.54 0.36 1.96
N PHE A 37 -6.50 1.19 1.80
CA PHE A 37 -5.12 0.81 2.05
C PHE A 37 -4.64 1.44 3.35
N ARG A 38 -4.18 0.61 4.30
CA ARG A 38 -3.69 1.05 5.60
C ARG A 38 -2.29 0.52 5.85
N VAL A 39 -1.44 1.37 6.44
CA VAL A 39 -0.14 0.97 6.99
C VAL A 39 -0.12 1.27 8.49
N TYR A 40 0.49 0.37 9.25
CA TYR A 40 0.51 0.38 10.70
C TYR A 40 1.95 0.46 11.23
N SER A 41 2.12 1.18 12.34
CA SER A 41 3.35 1.14 13.12
C SER A 41 3.54 -0.21 13.81
N ARG A 42 4.73 -0.42 14.39
CA ARG A 42 5.04 -1.61 15.19
C ARG A 42 4.05 -1.82 16.37
N TRP A 43 3.42 -0.75 16.84
CA TRP A 43 2.49 -0.77 17.97
C TRP A 43 1.02 -0.88 17.55
N GLY A 44 0.74 -1.04 16.25
CA GLY A 44 -0.61 -1.17 15.70
C GLY A 44 -1.33 0.14 15.43
N GLU A 45 -0.67 1.30 15.60
CA GLU A 45 -1.23 2.60 15.22
C GLU A 45 -1.29 2.72 13.69
N VAL A 46 -2.42 3.19 13.14
CA VAL A 46 -2.52 3.51 11.71
C VAL A 46 -1.68 4.77 11.42
N ILE A 47 -0.66 4.62 10.60
CA ILE A 47 0.28 5.68 10.22
C ILE A 47 0.07 6.17 8.78
N PHE A 48 -0.69 5.43 7.99
CA PHE A 48 -1.16 5.84 6.68
C PHE A 48 -2.51 5.15 6.42
N GLU A 49 -3.45 5.89 5.87
CA GLU A 49 -4.72 5.39 5.36
C GLU A 49 -5.06 6.15 4.08
N SER A 50 -5.48 5.44 3.04
CA SER A 50 -6.04 6.06 1.85
C SER A 50 -7.12 5.19 1.23
N THR A 51 -8.11 5.86 0.65
CA THR A 51 -9.14 5.26 -0.21
C THR A 51 -8.91 5.50 -1.70
N ASN A 52 -7.80 6.18 -2.04
CA ASN A 52 -7.42 6.51 -3.41
C ASN A 52 -6.31 5.57 -3.87
N LYS A 53 -6.57 4.75 -4.91
CA LYS A 53 -5.58 3.80 -5.45
C LYS A 53 -4.31 4.45 -6.01
N ASN A 54 -4.33 5.74 -6.29
CA ASN A 54 -3.17 6.48 -6.80
C ASN A 54 -2.31 7.08 -5.68
N GLU A 55 -2.85 7.21 -4.47
CA GLU A 55 -2.08 7.66 -3.32
C GLU A 55 -1.16 6.55 -2.81
N CYS A 56 -0.01 6.98 -2.29
CA CYS A 56 1.00 6.08 -1.78
C CYS A 56 1.62 6.64 -0.50
N TRP A 57 2.17 5.73 0.31
CA TRP A 57 2.86 6.07 1.53
C TRP A 57 4.35 6.28 1.26
N ASP A 58 4.86 7.48 1.55
CA ASP A 58 6.25 7.89 1.32
C ASP A 58 7.17 7.61 2.53
N GLY A 59 6.73 6.78 3.48
CA GLY A 59 7.50 6.47 4.69
C GLY A 59 7.48 7.59 5.73
N LYS A 60 6.57 8.58 5.62
CA LYS A 60 6.38 9.62 6.64
C LYS A 60 5.14 9.38 7.49
N TYR A 61 5.16 9.95 8.69
CA TYR A 61 3.99 10.05 9.56
C TYR A 61 4.03 11.36 10.32
N LYS A 62 2.90 12.09 10.34
CA LYS A 62 2.79 13.43 10.95
C LYS A 62 3.92 14.38 10.52
N GLY A 63 4.26 14.36 9.23
CA GLY A 63 5.32 15.18 8.62
C GLY A 63 6.75 14.74 8.93
N LYS A 64 6.95 13.64 9.68
CA LYS A 64 8.28 13.14 10.06
C LYS A 64 8.63 11.86 9.31
N ASN A 65 9.90 11.75 8.94
CA ASN A 65 10.50 10.54 8.39
C ASN A 65 10.48 9.41 9.44
N LEU A 66 9.84 8.28 9.15
CA LEU A 66 9.82 7.09 10.01
C LEU A 66 10.99 6.15 9.75
N ASN A 67 11.67 5.63 10.77
CA ASN A 67 12.92 4.85 10.62
C ASN A 67 12.82 3.65 9.67
N THR A 68 13.97 3.24 9.13
CA THR A 68 14.15 1.94 8.48
C THR A 68 13.61 0.84 9.38
N GLY A 69 12.82 -0.06 8.80
CA GLY A 69 12.18 -1.12 9.56
C GLY A 69 11.03 -1.79 8.82
N VAL A 70 10.40 -2.74 9.51
CA VAL A 70 9.26 -3.50 9.00
C VAL A 70 7.97 -2.89 9.55
N TYR A 71 7.05 -2.61 8.63
CA TYR A 71 5.71 -2.11 8.91
C TYR A 71 4.70 -3.13 8.45
N VAL A 72 3.49 -3.07 9.01
CA VAL A 72 2.38 -3.95 8.61
C VAL A 72 1.44 -3.15 7.72
N PHE A 73 0.82 -3.81 6.75
CA PHE A 73 -0.24 -3.20 5.95
C PHE A 73 -1.46 -4.09 5.85
N THR A 74 -2.60 -3.47 5.53
CA THR A 74 -3.80 -4.16 5.06
C THR A 74 -4.35 -3.47 3.81
N VAL A 75 -4.91 -4.25 2.89
CA VAL A 75 -5.65 -3.78 1.73
C VAL A 75 -7.02 -4.46 1.77
N ASN A 76 -8.09 -3.68 1.76
CA ASN A 76 -9.41 -4.16 1.38
C ASN A 76 -9.75 -3.50 0.04
N ALA A 77 -9.98 -4.28 -1.01
CA ALA A 77 -10.30 -3.76 -2.32
C ALA A 77 -11.52 -4.46 -2.91
N LYS A 78 -12.27 -3.71 -3.73
CA LYS A 78 -13.34 -4.24 -4.58
C LYS A 78 -12.93 -4.04 -6.03
N LEU A 79 -13.01 -5.10 -6.81
CA LEU A 79 -12.66 -5.10 -8.23
C LEU A 79 -13.87 -4.76 -9.11
N TYR A 80 -13.64 -4.34 -10.36
CA TYR A 80 -14.72 -4.03 -11.31
C TYR A 80 -15.61 -5.23 -11.63
N ASN A 81 -15.08 -6.46 -11.57
CA ASN A 81 -15.84 -7.70 -11.70
C ASN A 81 -16.69 -8.06 -10.45
N GLY A 82 -16.64 -7.23 -9.39
CA GLY A 82 -17.36 -7.43 -8.14
C GLY A 82 -16.63 -8.26 -7.09
N GLU A 83 -15.46 -8.81 -7.42
CA GLU A 83 -14.64 -9.58 -6.48
C GLU A 83 -14.10 -8.69 -5.34
N GLU A 84 -14.12 -9.23 -4.13
CA GLU A 84 -13.53 -8.58 -2.95
C GLU A 84 -12.18 -9.22 -2.62
N VAL A 85 -11.16 -8.37 -2.46
CA VAL A 85 -9.79 -8.78 -2.16
C VAL A 85 -9.39 -8.23 -0.80
N PHE A 86 -9.01 -9.12 0.10
CA PHE A 86 -8.38 -8.76 1.37
C PHE A 86 -6.95 -9.25 1.41
N MET A 87 -6.01 -8.34 1.66
CA MET A 87 -4.60 -8.66 1.86
C MET A 87 -4.09 -8.07 3.16
N LYS A 88 -3.19 -8.82 3.80
CA LYS A 88 -2.39 -8.37 4.93
C LYS A 88 -0.97 -8.84 4.72
N GLY A 89 -0.02 -7.97 5.02
CA GLY A 89 1.39 -8.31 4.89
C GLY A 89 2.28 -7.35 5.64
N ASN A 90 3.57 -7.51 5.40
CA ASN A 90 4.63 -6.67 5.91
C ASN A 90 5.39 -6.03 4.76
N VAL A 91 5.93 -4.85 5.03
CA VAL A 91 6.73 -4.08 4.09
C VAL A 91 7.97 -3.56 4.80
N SER A 92 9.11 -3.63 4.10
CA SER A 92 10.37 -3.06 4.57
C SER A 92 10.55 -1.65 4.01
N LEU A 93 10.73 -0.67 4.90
CA LEU A 93 11.14 0.67 4.55
C LEU A 93 12.66 0.78 4.71
N PHE A 94 13.36 1.22 3.67
CA PHE A 94 14.80 1.50 3.68
C PHE A 94 15.09 2.99 3.51
N ARG A 95 16.12 3.49 4.17
CA ARG A 95 16.66 4.85 4.02
C ARG A 95 18.18 4.82 4.01
#